data_AF-A0A1G0GDL9-F1
#
_entry.id   AF-A0A1G0GDL9-F1
#
_cell.length_a   1.000
_cell.length_b   1.000
_cell.length_c   1.000
_cell.angle_alpha   90.00
_cell.angle_beta   90.00
_cell.angle_gamma   90.00
#
_symmetry.space_group_name_H-M   'P 1'
#
loop_
_entity.id
_entity.type
_entity.pdbx_description
1 polymer ?
#
loop_
_entity_poly.entity_id
_entity_poly.type
_entity_poly.pdbx_seq_one_letter_code
_entity_poly.pdbx_strand_id
1 'polypeptide(L)'
;MASGRELRRPGSEEIANNGLGISSLNSQLNDFYLLDPLLPSYLPPKAKPLSELNFFNKANEDPKKRKSFHAINKTIKKKIYEIQKAHLYYFKNNIPNSPVSELEAFCCDCYRLLVPDKIPSAHAYYDDKEDYSFVGLNSKGKPFKSNRSDPLLEKDTHIEFIENNSHYQHHLLIENIKLLTKCLDRTATDPQGSYLNSWTQFAKNQINFYKNQLNFYSDITPTAVWLASYLETFLKLDIDSSSTLTPLIKLLEDRKKFLPEKNHDEAHLLDMTLKSAQTLSTLIQQGNIQEFPIEQIKQLEEMDKIAKQKNLGLDNMDRNDVLQEKIFGKDFKISVTDLINYRIVKGLGMGLSARYVFEEGDNHNRNMAKDGTMIDFDMSLWPILSKFKDIYFIDRWLRGRLPNETSFIVTANDIRNFPNIQDALNGFYYWPTKITYLTKSMVDTMSAIYDAAENLFTRHDNEIFIKLAVHPVFIFHKFKTFLKFVLTTDQMYRSLAELNIRKNLAVKDEKTGNMKNLIDDIANHEASRIQQIRKVLISMPEFQDFIIQNGDYVFQAIQDEFIEYQEKYAEKSTRRPFYRDFVDAININEIKNEYEQIYKDVLTEKAARETKDQGLNPGTP
;
A
#
# COMPACT_ATOMS: atom_id res chain seq x y z
N MET A 1 17.31 -69.12 15.55
CA MET A 1 16.03 -69.84 15.63
C MET A 1 14.93 -68.82 15.94
N ALA A 2 13.72 -69.01 15.36
CA ALA A 2 12.59 -68.06 15.22
C ALA A 2 12.84 -66.99 14.14
N SER A 3 12.37 -67.08 12.88
CA SER A 3 11.03 -67.33 12.28
C SER A 3 10.02 -66.18 12.49
N GLY A 4 10.20 -65.10 11.73
CA GLY A 4 9.26 -63.98 11.59
C GLY A 4 8.39 -64.15 10.35
N ARG A 5 7.07 -64.07 10.56
CA ARG A 5 5.98 -64.30 9.60
C ARG A 5 5.93 -63.26 8.48
N GLU A 6 5.85 -63.72 7.23
CA GLU A 6 5.33 -62.94 6.10
C GLU A 6 3.80 -63.07 6.03
N LEU A 7 3.11 -61.93 6.04
CA LEU A 7 1.67 -61.81 5.85
C LEU A 7 1.36 -61.73 4.35
N ARG A 8 0.73 -62.79 3.82
CA ARG A 8 0.14 -62.87 2.49
C ARG A 8 -1.03 -61.90 2.35
N ARG A 9 -1.06 -61.14 1.25
CA ARG A 9 -2.25 -60.42 0.76
C ARG A 9 -3.20 -61.41 0.07
N PRO A 10 -4.52 -61.40 0.34
CA PRO A 10 -5.49 -62.12 -0.46
C PRO A 10 -5.85 -61.35 -1.74
N GLY A 11 -6.24 -62.13 -2.74
CA GLY A 11 -6.36 -61.74 -4.14
C GLY A 11 -7.50 -60.77 -4.46
N SER A 12 -7.30 -60.07 -5.57
CA SER A 12 -8.28 -59.27 -6.28
C SER A 12 -9.23 -60.17 -7.06
N GLU A 13 -10.47 -60.30 -6.60
CA GLU A 13 -11.58 -60.80 -7.42
C GLU A 13 -12.11 -59.66 -8.30
N GLU A 14 -12.20 -59.96 -9.60
CA GLU A 14 -12.89 -59.17 -10.62
C GLU A 14 -14.38 -59.07 -10.28
N ILE A 15 -14.87 -57.85 -10.05
CA ILE A 15 -16.30 -57.56 -10.04
C ILE A 15 -16.63 -56.85 -11.34
N ALA A 16 -17.43 -57.53 -12.16
CA ALA A 16 -17.99 -57.05 -13.41
C ALA A 16 -18.83 -55.78 -13.21
N ASN A 17 -18.50 -54.74 -13.97
CA ASN A 17 -19.25 -53.50 -14.09
C ASN A 17 -20.55 -53.75 -14.88
N ASN A 18 -21.66 -53.95 -14.18
CA ASN A 18 -22.98 -53.73 -14.75
C ASN A 18 -23.33 -52.25 -14.64
N GLY A 19 -23.17 -51.55 -15.76
CA GLY A 19 -23.59 -50.16 -15.93
C GLY A 19 -25.11 -50.03 -15.94
N LEU A 20 -25.67 -49.40 -14.91
CA LEU A 20 -27.02 -48.86 -14.90
C LEU A 20 -27.05 -47.57 -14.05
N GLY A 21 -27.19 -46.43 -14.72
CA GLY A 21 -28.17 -45.41 -14.31
C GLY A 21 -27.85 -44.36 -13.24
N ILE A 22 -26.60 -44.11 -12.82
CA ILE A 22 -26.33 -43.07 -11.78
C ILE A 22 -25.77 -41.76 -12.37
N SER A 23 -25.19 -41.75 -13.56
CA SER A 23 -24.63 -40.52 -14.16
C SER A 23 -25.69 -39.53 -14.70
N SER A 24 -26.92 -39.99 -14.96
CA SER A 24 -28.02 -39.14 -15.49
C SER A 24 -28.84 -38.42 -14.42
N LEU A 25 -28.84 -38.89 -13.17
CA LEU A 25 -29.56 -38.25 -12.06
C LEU A 25 -28.74 -37.11 -11.44
N ASN A 26 -27.40 -37.19 -11.52
CA ASN A 26 -26.51 -36.16 -10.97
C ASN A 26 -26.41 -34.90 -11.85
N SER A 27 -26.79 -34.93 -13.13
CA SER A 27 -26.90 -33.71 -13.94
C SER A 27 -28.22 -32.98 -13.73
N GLN A 28 -29.30 -33.67 -13.34
CA GLN A 28 -30.62 -33.08 -13.14
C GLN A 28 -30.83 -32.44 -11.75
N LEU A 29 -30.04 -32.83 -10.74
CA LEU A 29 -30.09 -32.23 -9.41
C LEU A 29 -29.34 -30.89 -9.28
N ASN A 30 -28.48 -30.54 -10.25
CA ASN A 30 -27.80 -29.24 -10.29
C ASN A 30 -28.67 -28.11 -10.88
N ASP A 31 -29.79 -28.44 -11.52
CA ASP A 31 -30.71 -27.48 -12.14
C ASP A 31 -31.89 -27.09 -11.24
N PHE A 32 -31.96 -27.61 -10.00
CA PHE A 32 -32.76 -26.98 -8.96
C PHE A 32 -32.05 -25.70 -8.53
N TYR A 33 -32.22 -24.64 -9.32
CA TYR A 33 -32.19 -23.28 -8.82
C TYR A 33 -33.21 -23.24 -7.69
N LEU A 34 -32.75 -23.45 -6.46
CA LEU A 34 -33.45 -23.01 -5.27
C LEU A 34 -33.77 -21.55 -5.57
N LEU A 35 -35.05 -21.28 -5.83
CA LEU A 35 -35.57 -19.93 -5.95
C LEU A 35 -35.02 -19.21 -4.72
N ASP A 36 -34.06 -18.30 -4.94
CA ASP A 36 -33.52 -17.49 -3.86
C ASP A 36 -34.75 -16.92 -3.15
N PRO A 37 -34.95 -17.21 -1.85
CA PRO A 37 -36.12 -16.71 -1.13
C PRO A 37 -36.20 -15.22 -1.40
N LEU A 38 -37.35 -14.75 -1.90
CA LEU A 38 -37.54 -13.39 -2.43
C LEU A 38 -36.88 -12.38 -1.50
N LEU A 39 -35.67 -11.96 -1.87
CA LEU A 39 -34.89 -11.05 -1.06
C LEU A 39 -35.66 -9.74 -0.98
N PRO A 40 -35.83 -9.13 0.21
CA PRO A 40 -36.44 -7.82 0.28
C PRO A 40 -35.74 -6.86 -0.69
N SER A 41 -36.50 -6.23 -1.58
CA SER A 41 -35.95 -5.46 -2.72
C SER A 41 -35.07 -4.27 -2.31
N TYR A 42 -35.12 -3.89 -1.04
CA TYR A 42 -34.25 -2.85 -0.50
C TYR A 42 -32.84 -3.36 -0.19
N LEU A 43 -32.64 -4.66 0.09
CA LEU A 43 -31.33 -5.20 0.45
C LEU A 43 -30.36 -5.17 -0.77
N PRO A 44 -29.07 -4.91 -0.55
CA PRO A 44 -28.07 -4.95 -1.62
C PRO A 44 -27.94 -6.37 -2.19
N PRO A 45 -27.80 -6.53 -3.52
CA PRO A 45 -27.75 -7.85 -4.16
C PRO A 45 -26.62 -8.76 -3.65
N LYS A 46 -25.49 -8.18 -3.21
CA LYS A 46 -24.32 -8.95 -2.72
C LYS A 46 -24.41 -9.30 -1.23
N ALA A 47 -25.35 -8.73 -0.47
CA ALA A 47 -25.51 -9.00 0.95
C ALA A 47 -25.90 -10.47 1.20
N LYS A 48 -25.60 -10.98 2.39
CA LYS A 48 -25.80 -12.39 2.76
C LYS A 48 -26.59 -12.57 4.05
N PRO A 49 -27.48 -13.57 4.15
CA PRO A 49 -28.18 -13.85 5.39
C PRO A 49 -27.21 -14.42 6.43
N LEU A 50 -27.39 -14.08 7.69
CA LEU A 50 -26.56 -14.57 8.79
C LEU A 50 -26.64 -16.10 8.92
N SER A 51 -27.76 -16.72 8.56
CA SER A 51 -27.91 -18.17 8.51
C SER A 51 -26.95 -18.89 7.56
N GLU A 52 -26.36 -18.22 6.56
CA GLU A 52 -25.31 -18.80 5.69
C GLU A 52 -23.96 -18.99 6.43
N LEU A 53 -23.78 -18.38 7.61
CA LEU A 53 -22.58 -18.51 8.43
C LEU A 53 -22.69 -19.69 9.40
N ASN A 54 -22.00 -20.78 9.05
CA ASN A 54 -21.73 -21.84 10.01
C ASN A 54 -20.56 -21.44 10.90
N PHE A 55 -20.85 -20.98 12.11
CA PHE A 55 -19.82 -20.71 13.13
C PHE A 55 -19.30 -22.04 13.71
N PHE A 56 -18.27 -22.60 13.08
CA PHE A 56 -17.70 -23.90 13.50
C PHE A 56 -16.93 -23.86 14.82
N ASN A 57 -16.53 -22.68 15.29
CA ASN A 57 -15.94 -22.46 16.61
C ASN A 57 -16.12 -20.98 16.95
N LYS A 58 -17.03 -20.64 17.89
CA LYS A 58 -16.80 -19.42 18.68
C LYS A 58 -15.54 -19.73 19.46
N ALA A 59 -14.37 -19.28 18.98
CA ALA A 59 -13.19 -19.28 19.83
C ALA A 59 -13.64 -18.62 21.14
N ASN A 60 -13.52 -19.33 22.26
CA ASN A 60 -13.85 -18.80 23.58
C ASN A 60 -13.00 -17.54 23.76
N GLU A 61 -13.54 -16.39 23.37
CA GLU A 61 -12.93 -15.10 23.61
C GLU A 61 -12.83 -15.00 25.13
N ASP A 62 -11.60 -15.02 25.64
CA ASP A 62 -11.33 -14.72 27.03
C ASP A 62 -12.00 -13.36 27.33
N PRO A 63 -13.09 -13.32 28.12
CA PRO A 63 -13.87 -12.09 28.30
C PRO A 63 -13.04 -10.97 28.94
N LYS A 64 -11.88 -11.31 29.55
CA LYS A 64 -10.90 -10.37 30.11
C LYS A 64 -10.00 -9.71 29.06
N LYS A 65 -10.00 -10.20 27.81
CA LYS A 65 -9.26 -9.62 26.66
C LYS A 65 -10.17 -8.86 25.68
N ARG A 66 -11.35 -8.42 26.10
CA ARG A 66 -12.12 -7.40 25.37
C ARG A 66 -11.35 -6.07 25.40
N LYS A 67 -10.40 -5.88 24.49
CA LYS A 67 -9.66 -4.61 24.36
C LYS A 67 -9.61 -4.03 22.94
N SER A 68 -9.94 -4.79 21.89
CA SER A 68 -10.18 -4.22 20.56
C SER A 68 -11.66 -4.22 20.21
N PHE A 69 -12.16 -3.11 19.65
CA PHE A 69 -13.53 -2.92 19.14
C PHE A 69 -13.92 -3.86 17.98
N HIS A 70 -13.10 -4.86 17.68
CA HIS A 70 -13.26 -5.79 16.58
C HIS A 70 -13.25 -7.21 17.13
N ALA A 71 -14.41 -7.70 17.57
CA ALA A 71 -14.59 -9.12 17.86
C ALA A 71 -14.57 -9.87 16.53
N ILE A 72 -13.40 -10.39 16.17
CA ILE A 72 -13.18 -11.15 14.94
C ILE A 72 -13.42 -12.63 15.25
N ASN A 73 -14.62 -13.11 14.96
CA ASN A 73 -14.88 -14.54 15.01
C ASN A 73 -14.19 -15.22 13.82
N LYS A 74 -13.20 -16.07 14.10
CA LYS A 74 -12.62 -16.96 13.10
C LYS A 74 -13.63 -18.05 12.76
N THR A 75 -14.06 -18.11 11.51
CA THR A 75 -14.92 -19.20 11.03
C THR A 75 -14.19 -20.01 9.96
N ILE A 76 -14.39 -21.32 9.98
CA ILE A 76 -13.86 -22.25 8.98
C ILE A 76 -15.06 -22.81 8.24
N LYS A 77 -15.33 -22.37 7.02
CA LYS A 77 -16.37 -22.99 6.19
C LYS A 77 -15.81 -24.29 5.60
N LYS A 78 -16.13 -25.44 6.18
CA LYS A 78 -15.91 -26.73 5.52
C LYS A 78 -16.97 -26.86 4.42
N LYS A 79 -16.56 -26.87 3.15
CA LYS A 79 -17.43 -27.39 2.10
C LYS A 79 -17.59 -28.89 2.37
N ILE A 80 -18.83 -29.32 2.58
CA ILE A 80 -19.20 -30.69 2.96
C ILE A 80 -18.66 -31.75 1.96
N TYR A 81 -18.30 -31.34 0.74
CA TYR A 81 -17.87 -32.23 -0.35
C TYR A 81 -16.41 -32.07 -0.80
N GLU A 82 -15.64 -31.11 -0.28
CA GLU A 82 -14.23 -30.90 -0.65
C GLU A 82 -13.35 -30.84 0.62
N ILE A 83 -12.85 -31.99 1.04
CA ILE A 83 -12.05 -32.17 2.28
C ILE A 83 -10.74 -31.33 2.27
N GLN A 84 -10.32 -30.74 1.16
CA GLN A 84 -8.93 -30.31 0.97
C GLN A 84 -8.62 -28.79 1.03
N LYS A 85 -9.59 -27.88 1.09
CA LYS A 85 -9.29 -26.43 1.18
C LYS A 85 -10.12 -25.72 2.25
N ALA A 86 -9.61 -25.75 3.49
CA ALA A 86 -10.14 -24.92 4.56
C ALA A 86 -9.85 -23.43 4.24
N HIS A 87 -10.89 -22.65 4.01
CA HIS A 87 -10.77 -21.19 3.90
C HIS A 87 -10.97 -20.54 5.26
N LEU A 88 -10.10 -19.59 5.60
CA LEU A 88 -10.21 -18.79 6.81
C LEU A 88 -11.13 -17.59 6.54
N TYR A 89 -12.12 -17.41 7.40
CA TYR A 89 -13.06 -16.30 7.34
C TYR A 89 -13.01 -15.52 8.64
N TYR A 90 -13.17 -14.20 8.53
CA TYR A 90 -13.15 -13.25 9.63
C TYR A 90 -14.47 -12.51 9.65
N PHE A 91 -15.28 -12.75 10.69
CA PHE A 91 -16.54 -12.04 10.87
C PHE A 91 -16.36 -10.89 11.87
N LYS A 92 -16.62 -9.67 11.41
CA LYS A 92 -16.60 -8.43 12.20
C LYS A 92 -18.04 -8.04 12.50
N ASN A 93 -18.41 -8.03 13.78
CA ASN A 93 -19.72 -7.55 14.22
C ASN A 93 -19.75 -6.02 14.14
N ASN A 94 -20.86 -5.47 13.65
CA ASN A 94 -21.12 -4.03 13.64
C ASN A 94 -22.40 -3.74 14.42
N ILE A 95 -22.67 -2.46 14.69
CA ILE A 95 -23.91 -2.04 15.33
C ILE A 95 -25.08 -2.45 14.42
N PRO A 96 -26.11 -3.15 14.94
CA PRO A 96 -27.26 -3.58 14.14
C PRO A 96 -27.87 -2.43 13.33
N ASN A 97 -28.16 -2.71 12.07
CA ASN A 97 -28.72 -1.77 11.08
C ASN A 97 -27.81 -0.58 10.71
N SER A 98 -26.59 -0.50 11.23
CA SER A 98 -25.60 0.47 10.78
C SER A 98 -25.19 0.19 9.32
N PRO A 99 -25.09 1.22 8.46
CA PRO A 99 -24.62 1.03 7.09
C PRO A 99 -23.12 0.72 6.98
N VAL A 100 -22.38 0.76 8.09
CA VAL A 100 -20.92 0.49 8.12
C VAL A 100 -20.58 -0.87 7.52
N SER A 101 -21.39 -1.91 7.74
CA SER A 101 -21.16 -3.24 7.14
C SER A 101 -21.21 -3.22 5.61
N GLU A 102 -22.17 -2.47 5.05
CA GLU A 102 -22.36 -2.33 3.61
C GLU A 102 -21.23 -1.49 3.00
N LEU A 103 -20.89 -0.38 3.66
CA LEU A 103 -19.84 0.54 3.23
C LEU A 103 -18.45 -0.12 3.27
N GLU A 104 -18.15 -0.89 4.31
CA GLU A 104 -16.87 -1.61 4.39
C GLU A 104 -16.79 -2.71 3.31
N ALA A 105 -17.91 -3.40 3.00
CA ALA A 105 -17.97 -4.36 1.90
C ALA A 105 -17.75 -3.70 0.53
N PHE A 106 -18.35 -2.52 0.31
CA PHE A 106 -18.13 -1.68 -0.86
C PHE A 106 -16.67 -1.26 -0.98
N CYS A 107 -16.08 -0.68 0.08
CA CYS A 107 -14.68 -0.27 0.08
C CYS A 107 -13.77 -1.46 -0.24
N CYS A 108 -13.99 -2.64 0.36
CA CYS A 108 -13.25 -3.85 -0.02
C CYS A 108 -13.27 -4.11 -1.53
N ASP A 109 -14.44 -3.99 -2.19
CA ASP A 109 -14.54 -4.20 -3.64
C ASP A 109 -13.84 -3.11 -4.46
N CYS A 110 -13.87 -1.84 -4.02
CA CYS A 110 -13.12 -0.75 -4.65
C CYS A 110 -11.62 -1.02 -4.61
N TYR A 111 -11.08 -1.44 -3.46
CA TYR A 111 -9.68 -1.82 -3.37
C TYR A 111 -9.36 -3.06 -4.22
N ARG A 112 -10.29 -4.02 -4.33
CA ARG A 112 -10.10 -5.19 -5.19
C ARG A 112 -10.06 -4.84 -6.68
N LEU A 113 -10.70 -3.74 -7.09
CA LEU A 113 -10.60 -3.24 -8.46
C LEU A 113 -9.16 -2.81 -8.76
N LEU A 114 -8.49 -2.13 -7.82
CA LEU A 114 -7.10 -1.69 -7.99
C LEU A 114 -6.09 -2.81 -7.75
N VAL A 115 -6.20 -3.53 -6.63
CA VAL A 115 -5.17 -4.41 -6.10
C VAL A 115 -5.75 -5.76 -5.63
N PRO A 116 -6.39 -6.55 -6.53
CA PRO A 116 -7.25 -7.70 -6.18
C PRO A 116 -6.58 -8.77 -5.30
N ASP A 117 -5.26 -8.93 -5.43
CA ASP A 117 -4.49 -9.91 -4.70
C ASP A 117 -4.12 -9.51 -3.28
N LYS A 118 -4.25 -8.23 -2.92
CA LYS A 118 -3.86 -7.69 -1.62
C LYS A 118 -5.04 -7.50 -0.67
N ILE A 119 -6.25 -7.79 -1.14
CA ILE A 119 -7.49 -7.45 -0.45
C ILE A 119 -8.36 -8.71 -0.28
N PRO A 120 -8.92 -8.97 0.92
CA PRO A 120 -9.87 -10.06 1.10
C PRO A 120 -11.14 -9.82 0.28
N SER A 121 -11.94 -10.86 0.03
CA SER A 121 -13.30 -10.64 -0.48
C SER A 121 -14.25 -10.48 0.70
N ALA A 122 -15.02 -9.40 0.75
CA ALA A 122 -15.93 -9.13 1.85
C ALA A 122 -17.40 -9.09 1.39
N HIS A 123 -18.29 -9.45 2.31
CA HIS A 123 -19.74 -9.37 2.13
C HIS A 123 -20.38 -8.87 3.42
N ALA A 124 -21.35 -7.96 3.31
CA ALA A 124 -22.20 -7.55 4.41
C ALA A 124 -23.21 -8.66 4.75
N TYR A 125 -23.50 -8.84 6.04
CA TYR A 125 -24.46 -9.85 6.52
C TYR A 125 -25.62 -9.18 7.25
N TYR A 126 -26.83 -9.68 6.99
CA TYR A 126 -28.07 -9.27 7.63
C TYR A 126 -28.69 -10.42 8.43
N ASP A 127 -29.44 -10.10 9.49
CA ASP A 127 -30.18 -11.09 10.27
C ASP A 127 -31.46 -11.52 9.56
N ASP A 128 -31.47 -12.72 8.99
CA ASP A 128 -32.61 -13.27 8.24
C ASP A 128 -33.69 -13.91 9.13
N LYS A 129 -33.53 -13.88 10.46
CA LYS A 129 -34.52 -14.40 11.42
C LYS A 129 -35.33 -13.29 12.09
N GLU A 130 -34.78 -12.09 12.16
CA GLU A 130 -35.39 -10.94 12.82
C GLU A 130 -35.93 -9.95 11.79
N ASP A 131 -35.28 -8.79 11.65
CA ASP A 131 -35.77 -7.63 10.90
C ASP A 131 -34.94 -7.34 9.63
N TYR A 132 -34.07 -8.27 9.21
CA TYR A 132 -33.11 -8.06 8.12
C TYR A 132 -32.13 -6.91 8.39
N SER A 133 -31.91 -6.56 9.66
CA SER A 133 -30.87 -5.60 10.03
C SER A 133 -29.48 -6.12 9.71
N PHE A 134 -28.60 -5.23 9.24
CA PHE A 134 -27.20 -5.56 9.04
C PHE A 134 -26.50 -5.76 10.38
N VAL A 135 -25.83 -6.89 10.56
CA VAL A 135 -25.21 -7.30 11.82
C VAL A 135 -23.69 -7.35 11.76
N GLY A 136 -23.12 -7.38 10.55
CA GLY A 136 -21.67 -7.39 10.40
C GLY A 136 -21.17 -7.63 8.99
N LEU A 137 -19.86 -7.86 8.90
CA LEU A 137 -19.12 -8.12 7.68
C LEU A 137 -18.38 -9.45 7.80
N ASN A 138 -18.41 -10.28 6.76
CA ASN A 138 -17.52 -11.44 6.67
C ASN A 138 -16.49 -11.24 5.55
N SER A 139 -15.22 -11.38 5.91
CA SER A 139 -14.09 -11.28 4.98
C SER A 139 -13.44 -12.66 4.80
N LYS A 140 -13.36 -13.12 3.55
CA LYS A 140 -12.60 -14.32 3.18
C LYS A 140 -11.11 -13.97 3.21
N GLY A 141 -10.45 -14.41 4.27
CA GLY A 141 -9.05 -14.11 4.54
C GLY A 141 -8.09 -14.92 3.68
N LYS A 142 -7.05 -14.25 3.18
CA LYS A 142 -5.73 -14.88 2.99
C LYS A 142 -5.04 -14.97 4.36
N PRO A 143 -4.04 -15.85 4.55
CA PRO A 143 -3.15 -15.76 5.70
C PRO A 143 -2.63 -14.32 5.80
N PHE A 144 -2.92 -13.65 6.91
CA PHE A 144 -2.54 -12.26 7.14
C PHE A 144 -1.64 -12.21 8.36
N LYS A 145 -0.45 -11.65 8.18
CA LYS A 145 0.47 -11.30 9.26
C LYS A 145 0.60 -9.79 9.23
N SER A 146 0.14 -9.14 10.28
CA SER A 146 0.29 -7.69 10.37
C SER A 146 1.77 -7.32 10.44
N ASN A 147 2.11 -6.13 9.98
CA ASN A 147 3.46 -5.57 10.11
C ASN A 147 3.89 -5.47 11.59
N ARG A 148 2.96 -5.39 12.53
CA ARG A 148 3.30 -5.54 13.96
C ARG A 148 3.89 -6.91 14.29
N SER A 149 3.33 -7.97 13.73
CA SER A 149 3.75 -9.36 14.00
C SER A 149 4.91 -9.85 13.13
N ASP A 150 5.04 -9.28 11.93
CA ASP A 150 6.08 -9.58 10.94
C ASP A 150 6.46 -8.24 10.28
N PRO A 151 7.28 -7.42 10.96
CA PRO A 151 7.62 -6.09 10.47
C PRO A 151 8.44 -6.16 9.19
N LEU A 152 8.27 -5.14 8.36
CA LEU A 152 9.13 -4.90 7.21
C LEU A 152 10.57 -4.66 7.69
N LEU A 153 11.51 -5.43 7.16
CA LEU A 153 12.94 -5.30 7.46
C LEU A 153 13.68 -4.71 6.26
N GLU A 154 14.83 -4.07 6.49
CA GLU A 154 15.65 -3.51 5.39
C GLU A 154 16.07 -4.58 4.37
N LYS A 155 16.34 -5.81 4.82
CA LYS A 155 16.64 -6.92 3.91
C LYS A 155 15.46 -7.34 3.03
N ASP A 156 14.22 -7.01 3.42
CA ASP A 156 13.01 -7.34 2.65
C ASP A 156 12.83 -6.36 1.47
N THR A 157 13.54 -5.22 1.49
CA THR A 157 13.57 -4.24 0.38
C THR A 157 14.80 -4.37 -0.50
N HIS A 158 15.77 -5.20 -0.13
CA HIS A 158 17.02 -5.37 -0.86
C HIS A 158 16.81 -6.25 -2.11
N ILE A 159 17.07 -5.73 -3.29
CA ILE A 159 17.09 -6.49 -4.54
C ILE A 159 18.47 -6.29 -5.17
N GLU A 160 19.26 -7.37 -5.28
CA GLU A 160 20.70 -7.29 -5.52
C GLU A 160 21.08 -6.37 -6.70
N PHE A 161 20.46 -6.54 -7.87
CA PHE A 161 20.81 -5.75 -9.04
C PHE A 161 20.42 -4.27 -8.92
N ILE A 162 19.39 -3.95 -8.12
CA ILE A 162 18.95 -2.57 -7.86
C ILE A 162 19.96 -1.89 -6.94
N GLU A 163 20.39 -2.59 -5.90
CA GLU A 163 21.35 -2.09 -4.92
C GLU A 163 22.73 -1.86 -5.56
N ASN A 164 23.07 -2.65 -6.57
CA ASN A 164 24.28 -2.49 -7.37
C ASN A 164 24.14 -1.49 -8.53
N ASN A 165 23.04 -0.73 -8.63
CA ASN A 165 22.84 0.29 -9.65
C ASN A 165 23.30 1.69 -9.18
N SER A 166 24.20 2.32 -9.93
CA SER A 166 24.76 3.64 -9.58
C SER A 166 23.71 4.75 -9.53
N HIS A 167 22.75 4.76 -10.47
CA HIS A 167 21.72 5.80 -10.51
C HIS A 167 20.79 5.71 -9.29
N TYR A 168 20.42 4.50 -8.87
CA TYR A 168 19.69 4.28 -7.62
C TYR A 168 20.49 4.76 -6.41
N GLN A 169 21.75 4.36 -6.28
CA GLN A 169 22.59 4.77 -5.14
C GLN A 169 22.84 6.28 -5.11
N HIS A 170 22.93 6.93 -6.27
CA HIS A 170 22.98 8.38 -6.40
C HIS A 170 21.70 9.03 -5.86
N HIS A 171 20.53 8.57 -6.32
CA HIS A 171 19.27 9.12 -5.85
C HIS A 171 19.04 8.88 -4.34
N LEU A 172 19.44 7.71 -3.83
CA LEU A 172 19.39 7.38 -2.40
C LEU A 172 20.33 8.29 -1.59
N LEU A 173 21.54 8.55 -2.08
CA LEU A 173 22.47 9.50 -1.46
C LEU A 173 21.86 10.90 -1.36
N ILE A 174 21.27 11.40 -2.45
CA ILE A 174 20.64 12.73 -2.48
C ILE A 174 19.52 12.85 -1.44
N GLU A 175 18.64 11.85 -1.31
CA GLU A 175 17.59 11.88 -0.29
C GLU A 175 18.14 11.77 1.13
N ASN A 176 19.15 10.92 1.36
CA ASN A 176 19.82 10.84 2.65
C ASN A 176 20.47 12.17 3.03
N ILE A 177 21.08 12.87 2.07
CA ILE A 177 21.63 14.21 2.27
C ILE A 177 20.53 15.20 2.65
N LYS A 178 19.38 15.22 1.96
CA LYS A 178 18.26 16.12 2.31
C LYS A 178 17.76 15.90 3.74
N LEU A 179 17.59 14.63 4.14
CA LEU A 179 17.19 14.27 5.50
C LEU A 179 18.23 14.70 6.54
N LEU A 180 19.51 14.44 6.26
CA LEU A 180 20.62 14.83 7.12
C LEU A 180 20.71 16.36 7.25
N THR A 181 20.64 17.11 6.14
CA THR A 181 20.65 18.58 6.14
C THR A 181 19.52 19.13 7.00
N LYS A 182 18.29 18.59 6.88
CA LYS A 182 17.15 18.98 7.72
C LYS A 182 17.39 18.68 9.21
N CYS A 183 18.03 17.55 9.53
CA CYS A 183 18.41 17.20 10.90
C CYS A 183 19.51 18.12 11.46
N LEU A 184 20.40 18.61 10.60
CA LEU A 184 21.51 19.50 10.96
C LEU A 184 21.07 20.97 11.04
N ASP A 185 19.93 21.32 10.45
CA ASP A 185 19.32 22.63 10.57
C ASP A 185 18.82 22.88 11.99
N ARG A 186 19.70 23.53 12.77
CA ARG A 186 19.43 23.96 14.14
C ARG A 186 18.86 25.37 14.21
N THR A 187 18.52 25.97 13.07
CA THR A 187 17.85 27.28 12.98
C THR A 187 16.34 27.16 12.86
N ALA A 188 15.84 25.99 12.43
CA ALA A 188 14.44 25.63 12.52
C ALA A 188 13.99 25.76 13.99
N THR A 189 13.24 26.83 14.27
CA THR A 189 12.51 26.96 15.52
C THR A 189 11.53 25.81 15.54
N ASP A 190 11.82 24.74 16.29
CA ASP A 190 10.81 23.75 16.60
C ASP A 190 9.64 24.51 17.23
N PRO A 191 8.49 24.64 16.54
CA PRO A 191 7.38 25.43 17.05
C PRO A 191 6.80 24.81 18.32
N GLN A 192 7.18 23.57 18.67
CA GLN A 192 6.80 22.89 19.90
C GLN A 192 7.94 22.78 20.94
N GLY A 193 9.17 23.13 20.58
CA GLY A 193 10.32 23.10 21.48
C GLY A 193 10.28 24.29 22.44
N SER A 194 10.51 24.06 23.74
CA SER A 194 10.62 25.17 24.69
C SER A 194 11.74 26.11 24.25
N TYR A 195 11.46 27.42 24.23
CA TYR A 195 12.39 28.48 23.83
C TYR A 195 13.80 28.33 24.43
N LEU A 196 13.89 27.81 25.66
CA LEU A 196 15.15 27.54 26.38
C LEU A 196 16.00 26.43 25.75
N ASN A 197 15.38 25.40 25.17
CA ASN A 197 16.09 24.27 24.55
C ASN A 197 16.73 24.70 23.21
N SER A 198 16.00 25.49 22.43
CA SER A 198 16.48 26.10 21.18
C SER A 198 17.64 27.07 21.45
N TRP A 199 17.52 27.90 22.50
CA TRP A 199 18.55 28.87 22.87
C TRP A 199 19.82 28.21 23.41
N THR A 200 19.70 27.16 24.24
CA THR A 200 20.86 26.42 24.76
C THR A 200 21.57 25.63 23.66
N GLN A 201 20.85 25.08 22.69
CA GLN A 201 21.47 24.45 21.50
C GLN A 201 22.16 25.49 20.62
N PHE A 202 21.52 26.62 20.35
CA PHE A 202 22.14 27.74 19.62
C PHE A 202 23.42 28.22 20.31
N ALA A 203 23.38 28.46 21.62
CA ALA A 203 24.54 28.88 22.41
C ALA A 203 25.66 27.84 22.40
N LYS A 204 25.34 26.54 22.53
CA LYS A 204 26.34 25.46 22.40
C LYS A 204 26.97 25.41 21.01
N ASN A 205 26.18 25.64 19.96
CA ASN A 205 26.70 25.66 18.58
C ASN A 205 27.61 26.84 18.33
N GLN A 206 27.23 28.04 18.80
CA GLN A 206 28.06 29.23 18.71
C GLN A 206 29.36 29.04 19.51
N ILE A 207 29.28 28.52 20.74
CA ILE A 207 30.47 28.21 21.55
C ILE A 207 31.38 27.20 20.84
N ASN A 208 30.83 26.15 20.23
CA ASN A 208 31.63 25.17 19.48
C ASN A 208 32.24 25.77 18.21
N PHE A 209 31.50 26.63 17.50
CA PHE A 209 31.98 27.37 16.34
C PHE A 209 33.19 28.27 16.72
N TYR A 210 33.06 29.06 17.78
CA TYR A 210 34.14 29.93 18.24
C TYR A 210 35.30 29.18 18.89
N LYS A 211 35.06 28.06 19.60
CA LYS A 211 36.12 27.19 20.13
C LYS A 211 36.95 26.55 19.00
N ASN A 212 36.32 26.17 17.90
CA ASN A 212 37.02 25.60 16.75
C ASN A 212 37.79 26.66 15.95
N GLN A 213 37.33 27.92 15.90
CA GLN A 213 38.11 29.00 15.30
C GLN A 213 39.34 29.42 16.12
N LEU A 214 39.35 29.17 17.44
CA LEU A 214 40.47 29.53 18.31
C LEU A 214 41.63 28.51 18.29
N ASN A 215 41.41 27.28 17.83
CA ASN A 215 42.45 26.27 17.64
C ASN A 215 42.95 26.31 16.18
N PHE A 216 43.83 27.27 15.89
CA PHE A 216 44.12 27.73 14.52
C PHE A 216 44.93 26.77 13.62
N TYR A 217 45.38 25.61 14.08
CA TYR A 217 46.18 24.68 13.25
C TYR A 217 46.03 23.22 13.69
N SER A 218 45.07 22.48 13.11
CA SER A 218 45.32 21.17 12.44
C SER A 218 44.04 20.37 12.15
N ASP A 219 42.95 20.52 12.90
CA ASP A 219 41.78 19.62 12.76
C ASP A 219 40.46 20.38 12.93
N ILE A 220 39.94 20.95 11.84
CA ILE A 220 38.63 21.62 11.83
C ILE A 220 37.56 20.55 12.05
N THR A 221 37.05 20.47 13.27
CA THR A 221 35.91 19.61 13.59
C THR A 221 34.68 20.11 12.81
N PRO A 222 34.08 19.29 11.92
CA PRO A 222 32.91 19.72 11.16
C PRO A 222 31.74 19.97 12.10
N THR A 223 31.35 21.24 12.21
CA THR A 223 30.15 21.65 12.97
C THR A 223 28.90 21.25 12.19
N ALA A 224 27.77 21.07 12.87
CA ALA A 224 26.50 20.72 12.22
C ALA A 224 26.08 21.78 11.17
N VAL A 225 26.22 23.06 11.51
CA VAL A 225 25.89 24.19 10.62
C VAL A 225 26.78 24.19 9.37
N TRP A 226 28.08 23.99 9.56
CA TRP A 226 29.01 23.96 8.45
C TRP A 226 28.78 22.72 7.55
N LEU A 227 28.50 21.56 8.15
CA LEU A 227 28.17 20.35 7.38
C LEU A 227 26.86 20.54 6.59
N ALA A 228 25.81 21.11 7.18
CA ALA A 228 24.57 21.42 6.48
C ALA A 228 24.82 22.30 5.24
N SER A 229 25.58 23.39 5.39
CA SER A 229 25.93 24.28 4.28
C SER A 229 26.76 23.58 3.19
N TYR A 230 27.70 22.70 3.58
CA TYR A 230 28.45 21.89 2.63
C TYR A 230 27.52 20.94 1.86
N LEU A 231 26.61 20.25 2.55
CA LEU A 231 25.64 19.34 1.96
C LEU A 231 24.68 20.06 0.99
N GLU A 232 24.20 21.25 1.34
CA GLU A 232 23.39 22.09 0.44
C GLU A 232 24.12 22.49 -0.83
N THR A 233 25.44 22.75 -0.71
CA THR A 233 26.29 23.02 -1.86
C THR A 233 26.48 21.76 -2.70
N PHE A 234 26.69 20.63 -2.03
CA PHE A 234 26.85 19.32 -2.67
C PHE A 234 25.62 18.91 -3.48
N LEU A 235 24.40 19.19 -2.98
CA LEU A 235 23.13 18.93 -3.70
C LEU A 235 22.99 19.70 -5.03
N LYS A 236 23.85 20.70 -5.29
CA LYS A 236 23.87 21.49 -6.53
C LYS A 236 24.96 21.03 -7.50
N LEU A 237 25.82 20.11 -7.08
CA LEU A 237 26.89 19.58 -7.92
C LEU A 237 26.35 18.43 -8.78
N ASP A 238 26.91 18.29 -9.97
CA ASP A 238 26.76 17.06 -10.75
C ASP A 238 27.69 16.00 -10.15
N ILE A 239 27.12 14.86 -9.73
CA ILE A 239 27.86 13.79 -9.04
C ILE A 239 28.21 12.72 -10.08
N ASP A 240 29.19 13.04 -10.90
CA ASP A 240 29.65 12.19 -12.00
C ASP A 240 30.96 11.43 -11.67
N SER A 241 31.63 11.80 -10.58
CA SER A 241 33.03 11.42 -10.35
C SER A 241 33.36 11.07 -8.90
N SER A 242 34.26 10.08 -8.73
CA SER A 242 34.78 9.65 -7.42
C SER A 242 35.52 10.79 -6.68
N SER A 243 36.03 11.77 -7.41
CA SER A 243 36.67 12.97 -6.85
C SER A 243 35.71 13.82 -6.01
N THR A 244 34.42 13.83 -6.35
CA THR A 244 33.39 14.59 -5.63
C THR A 244 32.93 13.86 -4.37
N LEU A 245 32.88 12.52 -4.40
CA LEU A 245 32.43 11.70 -3.27
C LEU A 245 33.49 11.53 -2.16
N THR A 246 34.78 11.50 -2.52
CA THR A 246 35.85 11.28 -1.53
C THR A 246 35.87 12.35 -0.43
N PRO A 247 35.80 13.66 -0.74
CA PRO A 247 35.69 14.72 0.26
C PRO A 247 34.44 14.59 1.13
N LEU A 248 33.28 14.26 0.53
CA LEU A 248 32.03 14.07 1.26
C LEU A 248 32.15 12.91 2.27
N ILE A 249 32.65 11.75 1.83
CA ILE A 249 32.82 10.56 2.68
C ILE A 249 33.69 10.88 3.89
N LYS A 250 34.88 11.47 3.65
CA LYS A 250 35.78 11.89 4.73
C LYS A 250 35.08 12.82 5.71
N LEU A 251 34.26 13.73 5.19
CA LEU A 251 33.60 14.71 6.02
C LEU A 251 32.50 14.14 6.91
N LEU A 252 31.71 13.20 6.38
CA LEU A 252 30.70 12.47 7.14
C LEU A 252 31.36 11.60 8.22
N GLU A 253 32.48 10.94 7.91
CA GLU A 253 33.27 10.16 8.87
C GLU A 253 33.81 11.03 10.00
N ASP A 254 34.39 12.19 9.67
CA ASP A 254 34.92 13.11 10.66
C ASP A 254 33.79 13.64 11.54
N ARG A 255 32.65 14.04 10.98
CA ARG A 255 31.48 14.44 11.79
C ARG A 255 31.03 13.35 12.75
N LYS A 256 30.96 12.10 12.28
CA LYS A 256 30.55 10.96 13.09
C LYS A 256 31.47 10.76 14.31
N LYS A 257 32.79 10.92 14.15
CA LYS A 257 33.77 10.81 15.26
C LYS A 257 33.54 11.84 16.36
N PHE A 258 33.06 13.03 16.00
CA PHE A 258 32.82 14.13 16.94
C PHE A 258 31.38 14.19 17.47
N LEU A 259 30.52 13.27 17.05
CA LEU A 259 29.13 13.26 17.48
C LEU A 259 29.00 12.71 18.90
N PRO A 260 28.38 13.43 19.85
CA PRO A 260 28.14 12.89 21.18
C PRO A 260 27.22 11.66 21.11
N GLU A 261 27.48 10.64 21.95
CA GLU A 261 26.68 9.39 22.00
C GLU A 261 25.16 9.60 22.14
N LYS A 262 24.75 10.77 22.65
CA LYS A 262 23.34 11.11 22.91
C LYS A 262 22.57 11.58 21.67
N ASN A 263 23.21 11.82 20.52
CA ASN A 263 22.54 12.32 19.33
C ASN A 263 22.24 11.20 18.32
N HIS A 264 21.36 10.27 18.71
CA HIS A 264 21.07 9.06 17.94
C HIS A 264 20.56 9.33 16.52
N ASP A 265 19.76 10.38 16.35
CA ASP A 265 19.14 10.78 15.08
C ASP A 265 20.19 11.20 14.05
N GLU A 266 21.06 12.13 14.43
CA GLU A 266 22.15 12.61 13.59
C GLU A 266 23.13 11.46 13.28
N ALA A 267 23.42 10.61 14.27
CA ALA A 267 24.31 9.45 14.10
C ALA A 267 23.78 8.49 13.04
N HIS A 268 22.49 8.16 13.12
CA HIS A 268 21.83 7.25 12.20
C HIS A 268 21.80 7.81 10.77
N LEU A 269 21.43 9.08 10.60
CA LEU A 269 21.40 9.73 9.29
C LEU A 269 22.81 9.85 8.68
N LEU A 270 23.83 10.13 9.50
CA LEU A 270 25.23 10.09 9.06
C LEU A 270 25.61 8.70 8.54
N ASP A 271 25.24 7.64 9.26
CA ASP A 271 25.54 6.26 8.86
C ASP A 271 24.88 5.87 7.54
N MET A 272 23.61 6.23 7.37
CA MET A 272 22.90 6.02 6.11
C MET A 272 23.55 6.78 4.96
N THR A 273 23.83 8.08 5.15
CA THR A 273 24.42 8.94 4.12
C THR A 273 25.82 8.45 3.74
N LEU A 274 26.63 8.10 4.74
CA LEU A 274 27.98 7.58 4.55
C LEU A 274 27.97 6.27 3.78
N LYS A 275 27.10 5.31 4.15
CA LYS A 275 26.96 4.03 3.45
C LYS A 275 26.58 4.22 1.98
N SER A 276 25.60 5.08 1.68
CA SER A 276 25.21 5.38 0.29
C SER A 276 26.34 6.05 -0.49
N ALA A 277 27.07 7.00 0.12
CA ALA A 277 28.20 7.66 -0.53
C ALA A 277 29.34 6.68 -0.85
N GLN A 278 29.69 5.80 0.10
CA GLN A 278 30.71 4.76 -0.10
C GLN A 278 30.31 3.73 -1.17
N THR A 279 29.04 3.31 -1.16
CA THR A 279 28.51 2.38 -2.18
C THR A 279 28.56 3.01 -3.57
N LEU A 280 28.07 4.24 -3.71
CA LEU A 280 28.12 4.96 -4.98
C LEU A 280 29.56 5.17 -5.46
N SER A 281 30.49 5.54 -4.57
CA SER A 281 31.90 5.71 -4.92
C SER A 281 32.51 4.41 -5.44
N THR A 282 32.16 3.27 -4.84
CA THR A 282 32.63 1.95 -5.28
C THR A 282 32.09 1.62 -6.68
N LEU A 283 30.81 1.87 -6.95
CA LEU A 283 30.19 1.63 -8.25
C LEU A 283 30.80 2.52 -9.35
N ILE A 284 31.05 3.80 -9.07
CA ILE A 284 31.71 4.71 -10.01
C ILE A 284 33.13 4.25 -10.31
N GLN A 285 33.90 3.82 -9.31
CA GLN A 285 35.27 3.30 -9.51
C GLN A 285 35.32 2.01 -10.33
N GLN A 286 34.27 1.20 -10.26
CA GLN A 286 34.12 -0.01 -11.08
C GLN A 286 33.68 0.30 -12.53
N GLY A 287 33.38 1.56 -12.86
CA GLY A 287 32.82 1.93 -14.17
C GLY A 287 31.36 1.50 -14.35
N ASN A 288 30.67 1.12 -13.27
CA ASN A 288 29.28 0.67 -13.28
C ASN A 288 28.30 1.85 -13.28
N ILE A 289 28.51 2.83 -14.16
CA ILE A 289 27.59 3.96 -14.34
C ILE A 289 26.53 3.53 -15.34
N GLN A 290 25.39 3.06 -14.83
CA GLN A 290 24.26 2.66 -15.67
C GLN A 290 23.01 3.39 -15.19
N GLU A 291 22.29 4.01 -16.13
CA GLU A 291 20.91 4.40 -15.88
C GLU A 291 20.12 3.20 -15.37
N PHE A 292 19.19 3.45 -14.46
CA PHE A 292 18.39 2.37 -13.90
C PHE A 292 17.60 1.69 -15.03
N PRO A 293 17.85 0.41 -15.34
CA PRO A 293 17.25 -0.25 -16.49
C PRO A 293 15.82 -0.64 -16.13
N ILE A 294 14.84 0.21 -16.43
CA ILE A 294 13.42 -0.07 -16.16
C ILE A 294 12.96 -1.39 -16.82
N GLU A 295 13.60 -1.80 -17.92
CA GLU A 295 13.45 -3.12 -18.53
C GLU A 295 13.63 -4.28 -17.53
N GLN A 296 14.51 -4.14 -16.53
CA GLN A 296 14.69 -5.16 -15.49
C GLN A 296 13.46 -5.26 -14.56
N ILE A 297 12.73 -4.16 -14.32
CA ILE A 297 11.44 -4.22 -13.59
C ILE A 297 10.39 -4.94 -14.43
N LYS A 298 10.35 -4.71 -15.75
CA LYS A 298 9.47 -5.46 -16.66
C LYS A 298 9.82 -6.95 -16.66
N GLN A 299 11.11 -7.29 -16.63
CA GLN A 299 11.57 -8.68 -16.50
C GLN A 299 11.17 -9.31 -15.16
N LEU A 300 11.23 -8.55 -14.05
CA LEU A 300 10.73 -8.99 -12.75
C LEU A 300 9.22 -9.28 -12.76
N GLU A 301 8.43 -8.43 -13.43
CA GLU A 301 6.98 -8.66 -13.59
C GLU A 301 6.70 -9.98 -14.32
N GLU A 302 7.36 -10.20 -15.45
CA GLU A 302 7.17 -11.42 -16.26
C GLU A 302 7.68 -12.67 -15.53
N MET A 303 8.82 -12.58 -14.83
CA MET A 303 9.32 -13.68 -14.00
C MET A 303 8.33 -14.03 -12.88
N ASP A 304 7.72 -13.04 -12.21
CA ASP A 304 6.70 -13.28 -11.19
C ASP A 304 5.44 -13.94 -11.78
N LYS A 305 5.00 -13.50 -12.96
CA LYS A 305 3.89 -14.15 -13.70
C LYS A 305 4.20 -15.61 -14.02
N ILE A 306 5.39 -15.89 -14.56
CA ILE A 306 5.83 -17.26 -14.89
C ILE A 306 5.89 -18.13 -13.62
N ALA A 307 6.45 -17.61 -12.53
CA ALA A 307 6.52 -18.32 -11.26
C ALA A 307 5.13 -18.67 -10.72
N LYS A 308 4.15 -17.77 -10.86
CA LYS A 308 2.74 -18.03 -10.50
C LYS A 308 2.08 -19.07 -11.40
N GLN A 309 2.27 -18.97 -12.72
CA GLN A 309 1.74 -19.93 -13.69
C GLN A 309 2.28 -21.35 -13.47
N LYS A 310 3.57 -21.45 -13.11
CA LYS A 310 4.22 -22.72 -12.73
C LYS A 310 3.88 -23.19 -11.32
N ASN A 311 3.04 -22.46 -10.57
CA ASN A 311 2.69 -22.70 -9.17
C ASN A 311 3.92 -22.90 -8.26
N LEU A 312 4.98 -22.12 -8.49
CA LEU A 312 6.18 -22.16 -7.65
C LEU A 312 5.85 -21.59 -6.28
N GLY A 313 5.84 -22.46 -5.26
CA GLY A 313 5.70 -22.06 -3.87
C GLY A 313 6.99 -21.43 -3.35
N LEU A 314 7.29 -20.19 -3.75
CA LEU A 314 8.55 -19.51 -3.43
C LEU A 314 8.88 -19.51 -1.93
N ASP A 315 7.86 -19.44 -1.06
CA ASP A 315 8.04 -19.49 0.39
C ASP A 315 8.61 -20.84 0.90
N ASN A 316 8.54 -21.90 0.08
CA ASN A 316 9.02 -23.24 0.37
C ASN A 316 10.32 -23.59 -0.37
N MET A 317 10.84 -22.69 -1.22
CA MET A 317 12.08 -22.90 -1.98
C MET A 317 13.30 -22.43 -1.18
N ASP A 318 14.51 -22.89 -1.53
CA ASP A 318 15.73 -22.35 -0.95
C ASP A 318 15.87 -20.89 -1.41
N ARG A 319 16.17 -20.01 -0.45
CA ARG A 319 16.36 -18.58 -0.67
C ARG A 319 17.51 -18.26 -1.63
N ASN A 320 18.47 -19.18 -1.74
CA ASN A 320 19.63 -19.06 -2.62
C ASN A 320 19.43 -19.72 -4.00
N ASP A 321 18.29 -20.39 -4.22
CA ASP A 321 17.99 -20.96 -5.55
C ASP A 321 17.89 -19.83 -6.58
N VAL A 322 18.31 -20.12 -7.80
CA VAL A 322 18.25 -19.19 -8.93
C VAL A 322 17.19 -19.65 -9.92
N LEU A 323 16.21 -18.79 -10.17
CA LEU A 323 15.23 -18.95 -11.24
C LEU A 323 15.81 -18.39 -12.54
N GLN A 324 15.64 -19.11 -13.64
CA GLN A 324 16.12 -18.71 -14.96
C GLN A 324 15.05 -18.94 -16.02
N GLU A 325 14.73 -17.90 -16.78
CA GLU A 325 13.77 -17.95 -17.89
C GLU A 325 14.24 -17.07 -19.05
N LYS A 326 13.69 -17.30 -20.25
CA LYS A 326 13.85 -16.37 -21.37
C LYS A 326 12.74 -15.33 -21.35
N ILE A 327 13.08 -14.08 -21.05
CA ILE A 327 12.14 -12.96 -20.97
C ILE A 327 12.55 -11.91 -22.00
N PHE A 328 11.61 -11.54 -22.88
CA PHE A 328 11.86 -10.64 -24.03
C PHE A 328 13.06 -11.07 -24.89
N GLY A 329 13.20 -12.39 -25.10
CA GLY A 329 14.27 -12.99 -25.89
C GLY A 329 15.65 -13.01 -25.22
N LYS A 330 15.78 -12.56 -23.97
CA LYS A 330 17.02 -12.55 -23.19
C LYS A 330 16.94 -13.53 -22.03
N ASP A 331 18.03 -14.21 -21.72
CA ASP A 331 18.11 -15.02 -20.50
C ASP A 331 18.10 -14.07 -19.28
N PHE A 332 17.11 -14.25 -18.41
CA PHE A 332 16.96 -13.50 -17.17
C PHE A 332 17.10 -14.46 -15.98
N LYS A 333 17.97 -14.10 -15.04
CA LYS A 333 18.26 -14.88 -13.83
C LYS A 333 17.95 -14.05 -12.60
N ILE A 334 17.35 -14.67 -11.60
CA ILE A 334 17.08 -14.02 -10.32
C ILE A 334 17.09 -15.01 -9.17
N SER A 335 17.59 -14.60 -8.01
CA SER A 335 17.48 -15.42 -6.80
C SER A 335 16.02 -15.50 -6.32
N VAL A 336 15.65 -16.60 -5.66
CA VAL A 336 14.34 -16.72 -5.00
C VAL A 336 14.14 -15.60 -3.97
N THR A 337 15.20 -15.21 -3.25
CA THR A 337 15.15 -14.10 -2.29
C THR A 337 14.76 -12.78 -2.95
N ASP A 338 15.44 -12.40 -4.03
CA ASP A 338 15.15 -11.15 -4.74
C ASP A 338 13.74 -11.14 -5.33
N LEU A 339 13.24 -12.28 -5.83
CA LEU A 339 11.87 -12.35 -6.34
C LEU A 339 10.83 -12.21 -5.21
N ILE A 340 11.11 -12.71 -4.01
CA ILE A 340 10.26 -12.50 -2.82
C ILE A 340 10.31 -11.04 -2.36
N ASN A 341 11.51 -10.44 -2.31
CA ASN A 341 11.68 -9.03 -1.97
C ASN A 341 10.99 -8.12 -2.99
N TYR A 342 11.08 -8.46 -4.29
CA TYR A 342 10.29 -7.81 -5.34
C TYR A 342 8.79 -7.87 -5.06
N ARG A 343 8.23 -9.03 -4.70
CA ARG A 343 6.79 -9.16 -4.35
C ARG A 343 6.40 -8.30 -3.16
N ILE A 344 7.28 -8.18 -2.18
CA ILE A 344 7.08 -7.32 -1.00
C ILE A 344 7.04 -5.86 -1.42
N VAL A 345 8.08 -5.36 -2.10
CA VAL A 345 8.17 -3.96 -2.52
C VAL A 345 7.07 -3.58 -3.52
N LYS A 346 6.78 -4.44 -4.50
CA LYS A 346 5.64 -4.30 -5.42
C LYS A 346 4.33 -4.18 -4.66
N GLY A 347 4.10 -5.10 -3.72
CA GLY A 347 2.89 -5.13 -2.94
C GLY A 347 2.71 -3.89 -2.07
N LEU A 348 3.78 -3.36 -1.48
CA LEU A 348 3.76 -2.09 -0.75
C LEU A 348 3.43 -0.90 -1.66
N GLY A 349 4.04 -0.82 -2.86
CA GLY A 349 3.74 0.21 -3.85
C GLY A 349 2.26 0.20 -4.25
N MET A 350 1.69 -1.00 -4.44
CA MET A 350 0.28 -1.19 -4.74
C MET A 350 -0.63 -0.83 -3.55
N GLY A 351 -0.39 -1.42 -2.39
CA GLY A 351 -1.27 -1.30 -1.22
C GLY A 351 -1.31 0.11 -0.65
N LEU A 352 -0.15 0.76 -0.48
CA LEU A 352 -0.09 2.12 0.05
C LEU A 352 -0.73 3.13 -0.91
N SER A 353 -0.46 3.02 -2.22
CA SER A 353 -1.12 3.88 -3.22
C SER A 353 -2.63 3.72 -3.19
N ALA A 354 -3.14 2.48 -3.09
CA ALA A 354 -4.58 2.23 -2.97
C ALA A 354 -5.19 2.89 -1.71
N ARG A 355 -4.52 2.79 -0.54
CA ARG A 355 -4.99 3.48 0.68
C ARG A 355 -4.95 5.00 0.58
N TYR A 356 -3.97 5.54 -0.14
CA TYR A 356 -3.87 6.98 -0.35
C TYR A 356 -5.00 7.52 -1.26
N VAL A 357 -5.31 6.82 -2.37
CA VAL A 357 -6.36 7.28 -3.28
C VAL A 357 -7.74 7.18 -2.65
N PHE A 358 -7.99 6.13 -1.87
CA PHE A 358 -9.23 5.90 -1.12
C PHE A 358 -9.24 6.53 0.27
N GLU A 359 -8.35 7.49 0.57
CA GLU A 359 -8.45 8.36 1.75
C GLU A 359 -8.60 7.59 3.07
N GLU A 360 -7.80 6.54 3.24
CA GLU A 360 -7.88 5.61 4.37
C GLU A 360 -7.15 6.14 5.60
N GLY A 361 -7.94 6.58 6.58
CA GLY A 361 -7.44 7.22 7.80
C GLY A 361 -6.81 6.27 8.83
N ASP A 362 -7.08 4.96 8.76
CA ASP A 362 -6.71 3.96 9.76
C ASP A 362 -5.67 2.94 9.27
N ASN A 363 -4.67 3.41 8.51
CA ASN A 363 -3.58 2.57 8.01
C ASN A 363 -2.52 2.27 9.08
N HIS A 364 -2.92 1.65 10.17
CA HIS A 364 -2.04 1.36 11.30
C HIS A 364 -1.30 0.02 11.17
N ASN A 365 -0.29 -0.19 12.01
CA ASN A 365 0.64 -1.33 11.95
C ASN A 365 -0.04 -2.73 12.04
N ARG A 366 -1.29 -2.78 12.53
CA ARG A 366 -2.10 -4.02 12.55
C ARG A 366 -2.96 -4.26 11.31
N ASN A 367 -3.23 -3.25 10.49
CA ASN A 367 -4.15 -3.30 9.34
C ASN A 367 -3.42 -3.50 8.00
N MET A 368 -2.10 -3.49 8.03
CA MET A 368 -1.24 -3.68 6.87
C MET A 368 -0.20 -4.78 7.17
N ALA A 369 0.05 -5.63 6.19
CA ALA A 369 1.16 -6.59 6.18
C ALA A 369 2.37 -5.99 5.45
N LYS A 370 3.56 -6.50 5.73
CA LYS A 370 4.79 -6.02 5.06
C LYS A 370 4.79 -6.22 3.54
N ASP A 371 3.99 -7.14 3.02
CA ASP A 371 3.84 -7.36 1.58
C ASP A 371 2.75 -6.47 0.94
N GLY A 372 2.22 -5.49 1.68
CA GLY A 372 1.14 -4.61 1.25
C GLY A 372 -0.25 -5.24 1.23
N THR A 373 -0.43 -6.45 1.77
CA THR A 373 -1.78 -7.00 2.04
C THR A 373 -2.47 -6.15 3.10
N MET A 374 -3.78 -5.92 2.94
CA MET A 374 -4.55 -5.00 3.76
C MET A 374 -5.84 -5.62 4.27
N ILE A 375 -6.22 -5.22 5.48
CA ILE A 375 -7.50 -5.56 6.11
C ILE A 375 -8.07 -4.30 6.76
N ASP A 376 -9.35 -4.38 7.15
CA ASP A 376 -10.10 -3.32 7.82
C ASP A 376 -10.17 -2.02 7.00
N PHE A 377 -11.35 -1.78 6.42
CA PHE A 377 -11.59 -0.69 5.48
C PHE A 377 -12.70 0.24 5.95
N ASP A 378 -12.99 0.23 7.25
CA ASP A 378 -14.08 1.02 7.85
C ASP A 378 -13.74 2.52 8.02
N MET A 379 -12.52 2.91 7.63
CA MET A 379 -12.07 4.31 7.51
C MET A 379 -11.56 4.66 6.11
N SER A 380 -11.85 3.84 5.11
CA SER A 380 -11.70 4.21 3.70
C SER A 380 -12.79 5.20 3.29
N LEU A 381 -12.54 6.02 2.27
CA LEU A 381 -13.44 7.10 1.84
C LEU A 381 -13.90 7.94 3.02
N TRP A 382 -12.95 8.26 3.89
CA TRP A 382 -13.23 8.84 5.19
C TRP A 382 -14.07 10.14 5.14
N PRO A 383 -13.93 11.03 4.12
CA PRO A 383 -14.84 12.17 3.93
C PRO A 383 -16.33 11.82 3.88
N ILE A 384 -16.68 10.60 3.44
CA ILE A 384 -18.05 10.11 3.41
C ILE A 384 -18.34 9.21 4.61
N LEU A 385 -17.49 8.20 4.86
CA LEU A 385 -17.76 7.15 5.85
C LEU A 385 -17.76 7.67 7.30
N SER A 386 -17.01 8.74 7.59
CA SER A 386 -17.00 9.36 8.91
C SER A 386 -18.38 9.83 9.39
N LYS A 387 -19.33 10.09 8.47
CA LYS A 387 -20.71 10.48 8.78
C LYS A 387 -21.54 9.34 9.39
N PHE A 388 -21.12 8.09 9.19
CA PHE A 388 -21.84 6.89 9.62
C PHE A 388 -21.15 6.13 10.76
N LYS A 389 -19.89 6.49 11.06
CA LYS A 389 -19.15 5.88 12.16
C LYS A 389 -19.56 6.59 13.46
N ASP A 390 -19.99 5.82 14.46
CA ASP A 390 -20.25 6.34 15.80
C ASP A 390 -18.92 6.72 16.45
N ILE A 391 -18.50 7.96 16.22
CA ILE A 391 -17.33 8.52 16.89
C ILE A 391 -17.80 9.01 18.25
N TYR A 392 -17.45 8.27 19.31
CA TYR A 392 -17.73 8.67 20.69
C TYR A 392 -17.34 10.14 20.91
N PHE A 393 -18.11 10.86 21.73
CA PHE A 393 -17.86 12.27 22.04
C PHE A 393 -16.39 12.56 22.40
N ILE A 394 -15.75 11.65 23.12
CA ILE A 394 -14.33 11.75 23.51
C ILE A 394 -13.40 11.64 22.29
N ASP A 395 -13.68 10.76 21.32
CA ASP A 395 -12.89 10.68 20.09
C ASP A 395 -13.14 11.87 19.15
N ARG A 396 -14.36 12.42 19.18
CA ARG A 396 -14.71 13.65 18.44
C ARG A 396 -14.03 14.88 19.04
N TRP A 397 -13.92 14.95 20.36
CA TRP A 397 -13.37 16.11 21.09
C TRP A 397 -11.84 16.05 21.27
N LEU A 398 -11.26 14.88 21.56
CA LEU A 398 -9.82 14.76 21.83
C LEU A 398 -8.95 14.55 20.58
N ARG A 399 -9.50 14.13 19.43
CA ARG A 399 -8.65 13.55 18.37
C ARG A 399 -8.67 14.22 16.99
N GLY A 400 -9.50 15.25 16.75
CA GLY A 400 -9.49 15.94 15.44
C GLY A 400 -9.62 15.00 14.24
N ARG A 401 -10.27 13.83 14.43
CA ARG A 401 -10.32 12.74 13.45
C ARG A 401 -11.34 12.96 12.33
N LEU A 402 -12.15 14.00 12.41
CA LEU A 402 -13.10 14.31 11.35
C LEU A 402 -12.34 14.93 10.18
N PRO A 403 -12.55 14.41 8.96
CA PRO A 403 -11.90 14.97 7.80
C PRO A 403 -12.42 16.39 7.56
N ASN A 404 -11.53 17.23 7.08
CA ASN A 404 -11.81 18.59 6.61
C ASN A 404 -11.24 18.76 5.20
N GLU A 405 -11.39 19.96 4.63
CA GLU A 405 -10.96 20.27 3.26
C GLU A 405 -9.45 20.07 3.03
N THR A 406 -8.63 20.05 4.08
CA THR A 406 -7.17 19.85 3.98
C THR A 406 -6.71 18.44 4.36
N SER A 407 -7.62 17.57 4.81
CA SER A 407 -7.24 16.27 5.39
C SER A 407 -6.63 15.33 4.35
N PHE A 408 -7.17 15.28 3.14
CA PHE A 408 -6.72 14.35 2.10
C PHE A 408 -6.32 15.06 0.81
N ILE A 409 -5.78 16.27 0.90
CA ILE A 409 -5.35 17.03 -0.28
C ILE A 409 -4.35 16.23 -1.12
N VAL A 410 -4.49 16.29 -2.45
CA VAL A 410 -3.54 15.66 -3.36
C VAL A 410 -2.53 16.70 -3.78
N THR A 411 -1.25 16.47 -3.47
CA THR A 411 -0.17 17.36 -3.89
C THR A 411 0.92 16.60 -4.63
N ALA A 412 1.62 17.31 -5.51
CA ALA A 412 2.79 16.74 -6.20
C ALA A 412 3.91 16.40 -5.20
N ASN A 413 4.01 17.15 -4.10
CA ASN A 413 5.01 16.90 -3.04
C ASN A 413 4.77 15.55 -2.35
N ASP A 414 3.54 15.24 -1.97
CA ASP A 414 3.19 13.98 -1.34
C ASP A 414 3.37 12.78 -2.29
N ILE A 415 2.98 12.90 -3.56
CA ILE A 415 3.15 11.82 -4.55
C ILE A 415 4.63 11.60 -4.88
N ARG A 416 5.43 12.67 -4.98
CA ARG A 416 6.88 12.59 -5.24
C ARG A 416 7.59 11.83 -4.13
N ASN A 417 7.35 12.24 -2.89
CA ASN A 417 8.01 11.67 -1.71
C ASN A 417 7.31 10.43 -1.14
N PHE A 418 6.25 9.96 -1.78
CA PHE A 418 5.43 8.84 -1.32
C PHE A 418 6.28 7.58 -1.03
N PRO A 419 6.13 6.92 0.13
CA PRO A 419 5.03 7.06 1.08
C PRO A 419 5.25 8.12 2.17
N ASN A 420 6.27 8.97 2.09
CA ASN A 420 6.50 10.07 3.04
C ASN A 420 5.59 11.27 2.73
N ILE A 421 4.33 11.21 3.19
CA ILE A 421 3.35 12.28 3.06
C ILE A 421 3.58 13.38 4.08
N GLN A 422 3.41 14.63 3.66
CA GLN A 422 3.63 15.82 4.48
C GLN A 422 2.41 16.74 4.43
N ASP A 423 1.82 16.94 3.26
CA ASP A 423 0.76 17.92 3.04
C ASP A 423 -0.59 17.38 3.50
N ALA A 424 -0.89 16.10 3.21
CA ALA A 424 -2.12 15.41 3.61
C ALA A 424 -2.05 14.76 5.01
N LEU A 425 -1.04 15.06 5.82
CA LEU A 425 -0.75 14.30 7.04
C LEU A 425 -1.90 14.28 8.07
N ASN A 426 -2.79 15.27 8.02
CA ASN A 426 -3.91 15.41 8.94
C ASN A 426 -5.02 14.38 8.69
N GLY A 427 -5.29 13.99 7.45
CA GLY A 427 -6.31 12.97 7.14
C GLY A 427 -5.84 11.55 7.39
N PHE A 428 -4.55 11.28 7.18
CA PHE A 428 -3.94 9.98 7.45
C PHE A 428 -3.54 9.88 8.93
N TYR A 429 -4.50 9.57 9.79
CA TYR A 429 -4.29 9.51 11.24
C TYR A 429 -3.19 8.50 11.59
N TYR A 430 -3.29 7.28 11.05
CA TYR A 430 -2.19 6.33 11.06
C TYR A 430 -1.59 6.20 9.66
N TRP A 431 -0.26 6.32 9.58
CA TRP A 431 0.46 6.17 8.32
C TRP A 431 1.91 5.70 8.57
N PRO A 432 2.50 4.85 7.71
CA PRO A 432 3.80 4.23 7.96
C PRO A 432 5.00 5.16 8.04
N THR A 433 4.90 6.40 7.58
CA THR A 433 5.98 7.41 7.63
C THR A 433 5.65 8.58 8.56
N LYS A 434 4.47 8.55 9.19
CA LYS A 434 4.06 9.57 10.16
C LYS A 434 4.80 9.32 11.47
N ILE A 435 5.71 10.24 11.80
CA ILE A 435 6.51 10.18 13.03
C ILE A 435 5.58 10.19 14.22
N THR A 436 5.72 9.19 15.09
CA THR A 436 5.10 9.19 16.41
C THR A 436 6.17 9.39 17.47
N TYR A 437 6.19 10.57 18.09
CA TYR A 437 7.19 10.95 19.11
C TYR A 437 6.99 10.24 20.46
N LEU A 438 6.21 9.17 20.51
CA LEU A 438 6.02 8.43 21.76
C LEU A 438 7.27 7.60 22.01
N THR A 439 8.02 8.01 23.04
CA THR A 439 9.15 7.22 23.54
C THR A 439 8.67 5.83 23.95
N LYS A 440 9.55 4.81 23.90
CA LYS A 440 9.20 3.45 24.32
C LYS A 440 8.59 3.42 25.74
N SER A 441 9.07 4.24 26.68
CA SER A 441 8.48 4.31 28.02
C SER A 441 7.10 4.97 28.04
N MET A 442 6.82 5.95 27.17
CA MET A 442 5.47 6.49 26.99
C MET A 442 4.55 5.48 26.31
N VAL A 443 5.04 4.72 25.33
CA VAL A 443 4.33 3.58 24.74
C VAL A 443 4.03 2.52 25.79
N ASP A 444 4.98 2.18 26.68
CA ASP A 444 4.79 1.18 27.74
C ASP A 444 3.80 1.68 28.81
N THR A 445 3.89 2.96 29.19
CA THR A 445 2.96 3.60 30.14
C THR A 445 1.56 3.74 29.54
N MET A 446 1.46 4.13 28.27
CA MET A 446 0.19 4.26 27.57
C MET A 446 -0.39 2.92 27.15
N SER A 447 0.41 1.91 26.78
CA SER A 447 -0.07 0.57 26.40
C SER A 447 -0.66 -0.20 27.57
N ALA A 448 -0.17 0.05 28.80
CA ALA A 448 -0.82 -0.41 30.02
C ALA A 448 -2.26 0.12 30.17
N ILE A 449 -2.57 1.27 29.54
CA ILE A 449 -3.84 1.99 29.67
C ILE A 449 -4.68 1.93 28.37
N TYR A 450 -4.06 1.83 27.19
CA TYR A 450 -4.64 1.98 25.86
C TYR A 450 -3.92 1.14 24.79
N ASP A 451 -4.66 0.26 24.11
CA ASP A 451 -4.22 -0.48 22.91
C ASP A 451 -3.70 0.42 21.76
N ALA A 452 -3.94 1.73 21.83
CA ALA A 452 -3.62 2.71 20.79
C ALA A 452 -2.11 2.83 20.48
N ALA A 453 -1.24 2.63 21.47
CA ALA A 453 0.21 2.71 21.25
C ALA A 453 0.71 1.54 20.39
N GLU A 454 -0.01 0.41 20.42
CA GLU A 454 0.33 -0.78 19.64
C GLU A 454 -0.11 -0.70 18.16
N ASN A 455 -0.83 0.36 17.79
CA ASN A 455 -1.21 0.64 16.41
C ASN A 455 -0.12 1.47 15.68
N LEU A 456 0.80 2.07 16.41
CA LEU A 456 1.80 2.96 15.84
C LEU A 456 2.93 2.20 15.15
N PHE A 457 3.47 2.82 14.10
CA PHE A 457 4.74 2.40 13.51
C PHE A 457 5.87 2.90 14.40
N THR A 458 6.86 2.04 14.61
CA THR A 458 8.08 2.46 15.30
C THR A 458 8.87 3.42 14.41
N ARG A 459 9.79 4.16 15.02
CA ARG A 459 10.74 4.99 14.27
C ARG A 459 11.50 4.18 13.22
N HIS A 460 11.93 2.97 13.58
CA HIS A 460 12.66 2.08 12.67
C HIS A 460 11.80 1.66 11.48
N ASP A 461 10.52 1.36 11.72
CA ASP A 461 9.57 1.12 10.62
C ASP A 461 9.50 2.35 9.71
N ASN A 462 9.32 3.56 10.28
CA ASN A 462 9.23 4.80 9.50
C ASN A 462 10.45 4.99 8.58
N GLU A 463 11.66 4.75 9.08
CA GLU A 463 12.91 4.87 8.32
C GLU A 463 12.93 3.91 7.11
N ILE A 464 12.49 2.67 7.28
CA ILE A 464 12.42 1.69 6.19
C ILE A 464 11.37 2.11 5.16
N PHE A 465 10.19 2.56 5.60
CA PHE A 465 9.14 3.03 4.70
C PHE A 465 9.56 4.29 3.93
N ILE A 466 10.32 5.21 4.53
CA ILE A 466 10.84 6.40 3.86
C ILE A 466 11.78 6.01 2.71
N LYS A 467 12.62 4.98 2.88
CA LYS A 467 13.53 4.49 1.81
C LYS A 467 12.78 4.00 0.57
N LEU A 468 11.51 3.59 0.70
CA LEU A 468 10.70 3.17 -0.46
C LEU A 468 10.45 4.30 -1.46
N ALA A 469 10.51 5.57 -1.02
CA ALA A 469 10.25 6.73 -1.88
C ALA A 469 11.19 6.82 -3.08
N VAL A 470 12.41 6.28 -2.95
CA VAL A 470 13.42 6.23 -4.01
C VAL A 470 13.59 4.83 -4.61
N HIS A 471 12.89 3.82 -4.09
CA HIS A 471 13.05 2.46 -4.56
C HIS A 471 12.36 2.28 -5.92
N PRO A 472 13.08 1.91 -6.99
CA PRO A 472 12.53 1.97 -8.35
C PRO A 472 11.38 0.99 -8.60
N VAL A 473 11.41 -0.22 -8.02
CA VAL A 473 10.24 -1.13 -8.03
C VAL A 473 9.02 -0.50 -7.35
N PHE A 474 9.21 0.15 -6.19
CA PHE A 474 8.12 0.82 -5.49
C PHE A 474 7.54 1.96 -6.33
N ILE A 475 8.39 2.83 -6.89
CA ILE A 475 7.99 3.94 -7.76
C ILE A 475 7.21 3.44 -8.98
N PHE A 476 7.69 2.39 -9.64
CA PHE A 476 7.02 1.79 -10.79
C PHE A 476 5.60 1.33 -10.43
N HIS A 477 5.45 0.57 -9.34
CA HIS A 477 4.15 0.04 -8.91
C HIS A 477 3.23 1.10 -8.31
N LYS A 478 3.80 2.14 -7.67
CA LYS A 478 3.09 3.35 -7.22
C LYS A 478 2.43 4.04 -8.41
N PHE A 479 3.21 4.37 -9.45
CA PHE A 479 2.67 5.06 -10.63
C PHE A 479 1.76 4.17 -11.47
N LYS A 480 2.04 2.87 -11.61
CA LYS A 480 1.09 1.92 -12.21
C LYS A 480 -0.25 1.92 -11.47
N THR A 481 -0.24 1.89 -10.14
CA THR A 481 -1.47 1.88 -9.32
C THR A 481 -2.22 3.21 -9.42
N PHE A 482 -1.52 4.34 -9.41
CA PHE A 482 -2.13 5.65 -9.64
C PHE A 482 -2.72 5.77 -11.05
N LEU A 483 -2.01 5.31 -12.09
CA LEU A 483 -2.54 5.27 -13.45
C LEU A 483 -3.81 4.41 -13.51
N LYS A 484 -3.78 3.21 -12.92
CA LYS A 484 -4.95 2.33 -12.87
C LYS A 484 -6.14 3.00 -12.19
N PHE A 485 -5.92 3.72 -11.08
CA PHE A 485 -6.98 4.46 -10.40
C PHE A 485 -7.58 5.56 -11.29
N VAL A 486 -6.77 6.37 -11.97
CA VAL A 486 -7.31 7.42 -12.85
C VAL A 486 -7.96 6.88 -14.12
N LEU A 487 -7.69 5.62 -14.49
CA LEU A 487 -8.35 4.90 -15.58
C LEU A 487 -9.64 4.18 -15.15
N THR A 488 -9.95 4.11 -13.85
CA THR A 488 -11.28 3.66 -13.40
C THR A 488 -12.31 4.75 -13.66
N THR A 489 -13.55 4.36 -13.96
CA THR A 489 -14.64 5.31 -14.17
C THR A 489 -15.53 5.41 -12.94
N ASP A 490 -16.20 6.55 -12.77
CA ASP A 490 -17.24 6.75 -11.76
C ASP A 490 -18.38 5.73 -11.91
N GLN A 491 -18.69 5.30 -13.15
CA GLN A 491 -19.66 4.24 -13.41
C GLN A 491 -19.24 2.87 -12.84
N MET A 492 -17.93 2.54 -12.82
CA MET A 492 -17.45 1.32 -12.14
C MET A 492 -17.73 1.40 -10.64
N TYR A 493 -17.42 2.53 -9.99
CA TYR A 493 -17.67 2.71 -8.55
C TYR A 493 -19.15 2.78 -8.22
N ARG A 494 -19.96 3.44 -9.04
CA ARG A 494 -21.43 3.45 -8.92
C ARG A 494 -21.99 2.03 -8.96
N SER A 495 -21.56 1.24 -9.93
CA SER A 495 -22.02 -0.16 -10.09
C SER A 495 -21.58 -1.02 -8.90
N LEU A 496 -20.37 -0.83 -8.37
CA LEU A 496 -19.92 -1.49 -7.13
C LEU A 496 -20.72 -1.05 -5.90
N ALA A 497 -21.10 0.22 -5.80
CA ALA A 497 -21.92 0.74 -4.73
C ALA A 497 -23.34 0.13 -4.80
N GLU A 498 -23.95 0.04 -5.98
CA GLU A 498 -25.26 -0.59 -6.18
C GLU A 498 -25.28 -2.09 -5.84
N LEU A 499 -24.14 -2.78 -5.95
CA LEU A 499 -24.00 -4.17 -5.53
C LEU A 499 -23.96 -4.33 -3.99
N ASN A 500 -23.43 -3.34 -3.27
CA ASN A 500 -23.05 -3.47 -1.86
C ASN A 500 -23.88 -2.62 -0.89
N ILE A 501 -24.55 -1.56 -1.37
CA ILE A 501 -25.23 -0.55 -0.54
C ILE A 501 -26.72 -0.49 -0.89
N ARG A 502 -27.57 -0.39 0.15
CA ARG A 502 -29.02 -0.16 0.00
C ARG A 502 -29.31 1.10 -0.82
N LYS A 503 -30.17 0.97 -1.85
CA LYS A 503 -30.51 2.08 -2.77
C LYS A 503 -31.22 3.26 -2.11
N ASN A 504 -31.91 3.04 -1.00
CA ASN A 504 -32.64 4.06 -0.27
C ASN A 504 -31.82 4.75 0.84
N LEU A 505 -30.54 4.41 0.98
CA LEU A 505 -29.68 5.03 1.98
C LEU A 505 -29.36 6.47 1.56
N ALA A 506 -29.68 7.41 2.44
CA ALA A 506 -29.55 8.84 2.17
C ALA A 506 -28.65 9.53 3.21
N VAL A 507 -27.90 10.52 2.76
CA VAL A 507 -27.00 11.34 3.58
C VAL A 507 -27.49 12.76 3.61
N LYS A 508 -27.43 13.39 4.78
CA LYS A 508 -27.69 14.83 4.88
C LYS A 508 -26.47 15.59 4.36
N ASP A 509 -26.68 16.42 3.36
CA ASP A 509 -25.68 17.35 2.88
C ASP A 509 -25.44 18.45 3.93
N GLU A 510 -24.19 18.64 4.34
CA GLU A 510 -23.86 19.57 5.43
C GLU A 510 -24.06 21.05 5.05
N LYS A 511 -23.91 21.39 3.76
CA LYS A 511 -23.98 22.77 3.27
C LYS A 511 -25.43 23.22 3.05
N THR A 512 -26.25 22.35 2.49
CA THR A 512 -27.63 22.62 2.07
C THR A 512 -28.68 22.07 3.03
N GLY A 513 -28.31 21.09 3.86
CA GLY A 513 -29.23 20.38 4.74
C GLY A 513 -30.14 19.37 4.03
N ASN A 514 -30.08 19.27 2.69
CA ASN A 514 -30.91 18.37 1.90
C ASN A 514 -30.43 16.92 1.99
N MET A 515 -31.35 15.97 1.84
CA MET A 515 -31.00 14.56 1.74
C MET A 515 -30.52 14.24 0.32
N LYS A 516 -29.38 13.57 0.21
CA LYS A 516 -28.79 13.06 -1.03
C LYS A 516 -28.75 11.54 -1.01
N ASN A 517 -28.88 10.91 -2.17
CA ASN A 517 -28.64 9.48 -2.29
C ASN A 517 -27.15 9.18 -2.03
N LEU A 518 -26.83 8.21 -1.17
CA LEU A 518 -25.45 7.90 -0.81
C LEU A 518 -24.63 7.34 -1.99
N ILE A 519 -25.25 6.55 -2.87
CA ILE A 519 -24.57 5.97 -4.04
C ILE A 519 -24.14 7.11 -4.99
N ASP A 520 -25.01 8.09 -5.20
CA ASP A 520 -24.68 9.28 -5.99
C ASP A 520 -23.58 10.12 -5.32
N ASP A 521 -23.62 10.30 -4.00
CA ASP A 521 -22.59 11.05 -3.25
C ASP A 521 -21.21 10.38 -3.40
N ILE A 522 -21.15 9.05 -3.28
CA ILE A 522 -19.93 8.24 -3.50
C ILE A 522 -19.43 8.37 -4.94
N ALA A 523 -20.28 8.16 -5.95
CA ALA A 523 -19.86 8.23 -7.35
C ALA A 523 -19.30 9.61 -7.72
N ASN A 524 -19.96 10.68 -7.26
CA ASN A 524 -19.48 12.05 -7.48
C ASN A 524 -18.16 12.33 -6.76
N HIS A 525 -17.99 11.80 -5.55
CA HIS A 525 -16.74 11.93 -4.79
C HIS A 525 -15.58 11.23 -5.50
N GLU A 526 -15.77 9.98 -5.94
CA GLU A 526 -14.75 9.23 -6.69
C GLU A 526 -14.39 9.93 -8.01
N ALA A 527 -15.39 10.42 -8.75
CA ALA A 527 -15.16 11.21 -9.96
C ALA A 527 -14.29 12.44 -9.68
N SER A 528 -14.60 13.18 -8.62
CA SER A 528 -13.81 14.33 -8.20
C SER A 528 -12.38 13.92 -7.81
N ARG A 529 -12.24 12.82 -7.07
CA ARG A 529 -10.96 12.30 -6.61
C ARG A 529 -10.06 11.87 -7.76
N ILE A 530 -10.60 11.14 -8.74
CA ILE A 530 -9.92 10.77 -9.99
C ILE A 530 -9.36 12.03 -10.68
N GLN A 531 -10.19 13.07 -10.85
CA GLN A 531 -9.76 14.30 -11.53
C GLN A 531 -8.67 15.05 -10.75
N GLN A 532 -8.76 15.11 -9.42
CA GLN A 532 -7.72 15.71 -8.58
C GLN A 532 -6.38 14.99 -8.74
N ILE A 533 -6.38 13.66 -8.67
CA ILE A 533 -5.17 12.84 -8.82
C ILE A 533 -4.61 12.95 -10.24
N ARG A 534 -5.46 12.81 -11.27
CA ARG A 534 -5.06 12.95 -12.69
C ARG A 534 -4.36 14.28 -12.95
N LYS A 535 -4.95 15.39 -12.48
CA LYS A 535 -4.38 16.74 -12.64
C LYS A 535 -2.97 16.84 -12.04
N VAL A 536 -2.80 16.37 -10.80
CA VAL A 536 -1.50 16.41 -10.13
C VAL A 536 -0.48 15.54 -10.89
N LEU A 537 -0.84 14.31 -11.25
CA LEU A 537 0.05 13.39 -11.96
C LEU A 537 0.53 13.96 -13.30
N ILE A 538 -0.37 14.50 -14.13
CA ILE A 538 0.00 15.06 -15.45
C ILE A 538 1.00 16.22 -15.29
N SER A 539 0.89 17.02 -14.23
CA SER A 539 1.83 18.12 -13.96
C SER A 539 3.20 17.68 -13.44
N MET A 540 3.37 16.42 -13.03
CA MET A 540 4.61 15.93 -12.42
C MET A 540 5.61 15.46 -13.49
N PRO A 541 6.83 16.04 -13.58
CA PRO A 541 7.87 15.56 -14.49
C PRO A 541 8.12 14.06 -14.38
N GLU A 542 8.17 13.53 -13.16
CA GLU A 542 8.48 12.14 -12.89
C GLU A 542 7.42 11.18 -13.44
N PHE A 543 6.15 11.59 -13.40
CA PHE A 543 5.05 10.81 -13.97
C PHE A 543 5.00 10.94 -15.49
N GLN A 544 5.29 12.13 -16.04
CA GLN A 544 5.39 12.34 -17.48
C GLN A 544 6.46 11.41 -18.09
N ASP A 545 7.65 11.38 -17.50
CA ASP A 545 8.74 10.52 -17.95
C ASP A 545 8.38 9.03 -17.77
N PHE A 546 7.72 8.67 -16.68
CA PHE A 546 7.20 7.32 -16.48
C PHE A 546 6.23 6.90 -17.61
N ILE A 547 5.26 7.74 -17.97
CA ILE A 547 4.27 7.48 -19.03
C ILE A 547 4.95 7.41 -20.39
N ILE A 548 5.88 8.32 -20.71
CA ILE A 548 6.58 8.33 -22.01
C ILE A 548 7.45 7.07 -22.17
N GLN A 549 8.13 6.64 -21.11
CA GLN A 549 9.07 5.52 -21.19
C GLN A 549 8.39 4.15 -21.02
N ASN A 550 7.29 4.07 -20.27
CA ASN A 550 6.70 2.80 -19.82
C ASN A 550 5.21 2.69 -20.04
N GLY A 551 4.54 3.77 -20.46
CA GLY A 551 3.09 3.87 -20.54
C GLY A 551 2.46 2.70 -21.26
N ASP A 552 2.97 2.34 -22.45
CA ASP A 552 2.36 1.28 -23.27
C ASP A 552 2.43 -0.10 -22.59
N TYR A 553 3.59 -0.45 -22.02
CA TYR A 553 3.74 -1.70 -21.27
C TYR A 553 2.81 -1.73 -20.04
N VAL A 554 2.80 -0.63 -19.27
CA VAL A 554 2.01 -0.51 -18.05
C VAL A 554 0.51 -0.52 -18.36
N PHE A 555 0.09 0.19 -19.40
CA PHE A 555 -1.29 0.23 -19.87
C PHE A 555 -1.75 -1.15 -20.34
N GLN A 556 -0.94 -1.87 -21.12
CA GLN A 556 -1.27 -3.24 -21.51
C GLN A 556 -1.48 -4.13 -20.27
N ALA A 557 -0.58 -4.04 -19.29
CA ALA A 557 -0.74 -4.81 -18.05
C ALA A 557 -2.00 -4.43 -17.26
N ILE A 558 -2.37 -3.14 -17.21
CA ILE A 558 -3.62 -2.67 -16.58
C ILE A 558 -4.84 -3.16 -17.36
N GLN A 559 -4.79 -3.12 -18.70
CA GLN A 559 -5.85 -3.59 -19.58
C GLN A 559 -6.11 -5.08 -19.37
N ASP A 560 -5.06 -5.90 -19.32
CA ASP A 560 -5.14 -7.33 -19.05
C ASP A 560 -5.79 -7.59 -17.68
N GLU A 561 -5.43 -6.82 -16.65
CA GLU A 561 -6.04 -6.91 -15.32
C GLU A 561 -7.54 -6.56 -15.33
N PHE A 562 -7.97 -5.56 -16.11
CA PHE A 562 -9.38 -5.22 -16.26
C PHE A 562 -10.17 -6.28 -17.04
N ILE A 563 -9.57 -6.86 -18.07
CA ILE A 563 -10.17 -7.98 -18.84
C ILE A 563 -10.38 -9.18 -17.91
N GLU A 564 -9.34 -9.59 -17.15
CA GLU A 564 -9.47 -10.69 -16.19
C GLU A 564 -10.58 -10.41 -15.15
N TYR A 565 -10.66 -9.15 -14.68
CA TYR A 565 -11.72 -8.75 -13.75
C TYR A 565 -13.10 -8.84 -14.41
N GLN A 566 -13.25 -8.32 -15.63
CA GLN A 566 -14.50 -8.35 -16.39
C GLN A 566 -14.96 -9.79 -16.64
N GLU A 567 -14.08 -10.66 -17.14
CA GLU A 567 -14.37 -12.07 -17.41
C GLU A 567 -14.84 -12.82 -16.16
N LYS A 568 -14.15 -12.59 -15.04
CA LYS A 568 -14.50 -13.19 -13.74
C LYS A 568 -15.90 -12.79 -13.26
N TYR A 569 -16.33 -11.54 -13.50
CA TYR A 569 -17.67 -11.10 -13.13
C TYR A 569 -18.72 -11.45 -14.19
N ALA A 570 -18.34 -11.57 -15.46
CA ALA A 570 -19.19 -12.10 -16.52
C ALA A 570 -19.56 -13.56 -16.24
N GLU A 571 -18.60 -14.39 -15.79
CA GLU A 571 -18.90 -15.76 -15.36
C GLU A 571 -19.93 -15.75 -14.21
N LYS A 572 -19.78 -14.85 -13.23
CA LYS A 572 -20.75 -14.72 -12.13
C LYS A 572 -22.10 -14.21 -12.59
N SER A 573 -22.16 -13.32 -13.59
CA SER A 573 -23.41 -12.73 -14.06
C SER A 573 -24.33 -13.75 -14.72
N THR A 574 -23.77 -14.83 -15.29
CA THR A 574 -24.55 -15.98 -15.79
C THR A 574 -25.40 -16.62 -14.70
N ARG A 575 -24.90 -16.65 -13.45
CA ARG A 575 -25.60 -17.23 -12.29
C ARG A 575 -26.33 -16.19 -11.46
N ARG A 576 -25.89 -14.94 -11.52
CA ARG A 576 -26.36 -13.82 -10.69
C ARG A 576 -26.47 -12.57 -11.56
N PRO A 577 -27.60 -12.35 -12.25
CA PRO A 577 -27.76 -11.31 -13.27
C PRO A 577 -27.43 -9.90 -12.81
N PHE A 578 -27.54 -9.61 -11.51
CA PHE A 578 -27.22 -8.31 -10.93
C PHE A 578 -25.74 -7.89 -11.07
N TYR A 579 -24.82 -8.77 -11.46
CA TYR A 579 -23.44 -8.37 -11.80
C TYR A 579 -23.30 -7.75 -13.19
N ARG A 580 -24.32 -7.83 -14.04
CA ARG A 580 -24.24 -7.37 -15.43
C ARG A 580 -23.88 -5.90 -15.54
N ASP A 581 -24.51 -5.04 -14.75
CA ASP A 581 -24.25 -3.59 -14.78
C ASP A 581 -22.78 -3.28 -14.47
N PHE A 582 -22.17 -4.02 -13.53
CA PHE A 582 -20.76 -3.88 -13.22
C PHE A 582 -19.84 -4.41 -14.34
N VAL A 583 -20.20 -5.51 -14.99
CA VAL A 583 -19.45 -6.05 -16.15
C VAL A 583 -19.48 -5.06 -17.31
N ASP A 584 -20.65 -4.47 -17.57
CA ASP A 584 -20.87 -3.50 -18.64
C ASP A 584 -20.15 -2.16 -18.32
N ALA A 585 -20.02 -1.80 -17.04
CA ALA A 585 -19.24 -0.64 -16.60
C ALA A 585 -17.72 -0.76 -16.85
N ILE A 586 -17.19 -1.98 -17.02
CA ILE A 586 -15.78 -2.20 -17.39
C ILE A 586 -15.63 -2.09 -18.92
N ASN A 587 -15.65 -0.86 -19.42
CA ASN A 587 -15.54 -0.60 -20.85
C ASN A 587 -14.07 -0.44 -21.29
N ILE A 588 -13.49 -1.53 -21.82
CA ILE A 588 -12.07 -1.55 -22.24
C ILE A 588 -11.73 -0.49 -23.31
N ASN A 589 -12.67 -0.18 -24.21
CA ASN A 589 -12.44 0.84 -25.24
C ASN A 589 -12.40 2.26 -24.64
N GLU A 590 -13.28 2.54 -23.68
CA GLU A 590 -13.30 3.82 -22.97
C GLU A 590 -12.04 4.01 -22.13
N ILE A 591 -11.61 2.97 -21.39
CA ILE A 591 -10.35 2.95 -20.64
C ILE A 591 -9.16 3.23 -21.56
N LYS A 592 -9.15 2.65 -22.77
CA LYS A 592 -8.10 2.91 -23.77
C LYS A 592 -8.12 4.35 -24.26
N ASN A 593 -9.28 4.89 -24.60
CA ASN A 593 -9.40 6.28 -25.03
C ASN A 593 -8.93 7.25 -23.94
N GLU A 594 -9.25 6.95 -22.69
CA GLU A 594 -8.82 7.75 -21.54
C GLU A 594 -7.29 7.70 -21.35
N TYR A 595 -6.66 6.52 -21.49
CA TYR A 595 -5.20 6.41 -21.48
C TYR A 595 -4.56 7.22 -22.61
N GLU A 596 -5.09 7.12 -23.83
CA GLU A 596 -4.60 7.90 -24.98
C GLU A 596 -4.71 9.41 -24.74
N GLN A 597 -5.77 9.86 -24.05
CA GLN A 597 -5.93 11.26 -23.67
C GLN A 597 -4.90 11.66 -22.61
N ILE A 598 -4.71 10.86 -21.55
CA ILE A 598 -3.67 11.11 -20.53
C ILE A 598 -2.28 11.21 -21.18
N TYR A 599 -1.95 10.32 -22.11
CA TYR A 599 -0.68 10.32 -22.82
C TYR A 599 -0.49 11.63 -23.62
N LYS A 600 -1.52 12.11 -24.33
CA LYS A 600 -1.49 13.39 -25.05
C LYS A 600 -1.34 14.58 -24.09
N ASP A 601 -2.05 14.57 -22.97
CA ASP A 601 -1.97 15.62 -21.96
C ASP A 601 -0.55 15.70 -21.37
N VAL A 602 0.06 14.55 -21.08
CA VAL A 602 1.46 14.42 -20.62
C VAL A 602 2.44 15.03 -21.61
N LEU A 603 2.32 14.72 -22.91
CA LEU A 603 3.20 15.28 -23.94
C LEU A 603 3.04 16.80 -24.06
N THR A 604 1.79 17.28 -23.97
CA THR A 604 1.48 18.71 -24.06
C THR A 604 2.07 19.48 -22.87
N GLU A 605 1.88 18.98 -21.65
CA GLU A 605 2.40 19.62 -20.44
C GLU A 605 3.93 19.61 -20.40
N LYS A 606 4.57 18.52 -20.86
CA LYS A 606 6.03 18.43 -20.98
C LYS A 606 6.57 19.48 -21.95
N ALA A 607 5.97 19.59 -23.15
CA ALA A 607 6.37 20.59 -24.15
C ALA A 607 6.17 22.03 -23.64
N ALA A 608 5.09 22.30 -22.91
CA ALA A 608 4.83 23.61 -22.30
C ALA A 608 5.91 23.98 -21.26
N ARG A 609 6.34 23.01 -20.44
CA ARG A 609 7.43 23.20 -19.48
C ARG A 609 8.76 23.46 -20.19
N GLU A 610 9.12 22.65 -21.18
CA GLU A 610 10.38 22.80 -21.93
C GLU A 610 10.46 24.15 -22.66
N THR A 611 9.34 24.65 -23.19
CA THR A 611 9.26 25.98 -23.81
C THR A 611 9.51 27.09 -22.77
N LYS A 612 8.93 26.94 -21.57
CA LYS A 612 9.12 27.89 -20.46
C LYS A 612 10.58 27.92 -19.97
N ASP A 613 11.22 26.75 -19.88
CA ASP A 613 12.61 26.62 -19.43
C ASP A 613 13.60 27.21 -20.45
N GLN A 614 13.25 27.28 -21.73
CA GLN A 614 14.03 27.94 -22.78
C GLN A 614 13.89 29.48 -22.78
N GLY A 615 13.11 30.05 -21.86
CA GLY A 615 12.88 31.50 -21.81
C GLY A 615 12.09 32.07 -22.99
N LEU A 616 11.50 31.19 -23.81
CA LEU A 616 10.60 31.58 -24.89
C LEU A 616 9.25 31.94 -24.26
N ASN A 617 9.07 33.23 -23.98
CA ASN A 617 7.80 33.73 -23.45
C ASN A 617 6.76 33.62 -24.57
N PRO A 618 5.71 32.77 -24.46
CA PRO A 618 4.79 32.47 -25.56
C PRO A 618 3.83 33.63 -25.91
N GLY A 619 4.11 34.85 -25.43
CA GLY A 619 3.17 35.98 -25.44
C GLY A 619 3.72 37.32 -25.92
N THR A 620 4.85 37.35 -26.62
CA THR A 620 5.32 38.59 -27.29
C THR A 620 5.36 38.34 -28.81
N PRO A 621 4.37 38.85 -29.57
CA PRO A 621 4.37 38.79 -31.04
C PRO A 621 5.56 39.50 -31.68
#